data_AF-A0AAV4EUY3-F1
#
_entry.id   AF-A0AAV4EUY3-F1
#
_cell.length_a   1.000
_cell.length_b   1.000
_cell.length_c   1.000
_cell.angle_alpha   90.00
_cell.angle_beta   90.00
_cell.angle_gamma   90.00
#
_symmetry.space_group_name_H-M   'P 1'
#
loop_
_entity.id
_entity.type
_entity.pdbx_description
1 polymer ?
#
loop_
_entity_poly.entity_id
_entity_poly.type
_entity_poly.pdbx_seq_one_letter_code
_entity_poly.pdbx_strand_id
1 'polypeptide(L)'
;MLADEMKIQRKTTCAKILKNYEEEVEEFIQCIVTGDESWVHLYDPESKRQSMEYRHKSSPSPRKFKVVASARKVMLTAFWDSEGTVLIKFLKLGNTVNSERYISTLRKLSVRFKACAPHKARNTASRQRQAAHKSSD
;
A
#
# COMPACT_ATOMS: atom_id res chain seq x y z
N MET A 1 4.71 14.50 16.77
CA MET A 1 5.94 13.71 17.05
C MET A 1 5.55 12.28 17.38
N LEU A 2 6.36 11.28 17.02
CA LEU A 2 6.11 9.86 17.40
C LEU A 2 6.30 9.66 18.90
N ALA A 3 5.51 8.75 19.50
CA ALA A 3 5.71 8.31 20.88
C ALA A 3 7.04 7.54 21.02
N ASP A 4 7.64 7.56 22.21
CA ASP A 4 8.97 6.98 22.43
C ASP A 4 8.98 5.45 22.26
N GLU A 5 7.91 4.78 22.67
CA GLU A 5 7.74 3.35 22.42
C GLU A 5 7.75 3.02 20.92
N MET A 6 7.07 3.81 20.09
CA MET A 6 7.09 3.63 18.64
C MET A 6 8.48 3.85 18.05
N LYS A 7 9.26 4.79 18.59
CA LYS A 7 10.66 5.02 18.16
C LYS A 7 11.53 3.81 18.51
N ILE A 8 11.41 3.29 19.73
CA ILE A 8 12.14 2.09 20.18
C ILE A 8 11.77 0.89 19.31
N GLN A 9 10.48 0.66 19.08
CA GLN A 9 10.00 -0.44 18.24
C GLN A 9 10.56 -0.34 16.81
N ARG A 10 10.54 0.86 16.21
CA ARG A 10 11.12 1.10 14.89
C ARG A 10 12.61 0.82 14.88
N LYS A 11 13.38 1.36 15.83
CA LYS A 11 14.84 1.15 15.92
C LYS A 11 15.19 -0.34 16.04
N THR A 12 14.51 -1.05 16.94
CA THR A 12 14.73 -2.48 17.15
C THR A 12 14.39 -3.31 15.91
N THR A 13 13.30 -2.96 15.21
CA THR A 13 12.91 -3.65 13.97
C THR A 13 13.93 -3.41 12.86
N CYS A 14 14.36 -2.15 12.66
CA CYS A 14 15.36 -1.81 11.67
C CYS A 14 16.71 -2.50 11.93
N ALA A 15 17.17 -2.56 13.18
CA ALA A 15 18.42 -3.23 13.52
C ALA A 15 18.42 -4.73 13.18
N LYS A 16 17.28 -5.41 13.37
CA LYS A 16 17.11 -6.82 12.98
C LYS A 16 17.12 -7.00 11.48
N ILE A 17 16.42 -6.14 10.74
CA ILE A 17 16.38 -6.18 9.28
C ILE A 17 17.77 -5.91 8.70
N LEU A 18 18.51 -4.94 9.27
CA LEU A 18 19.86 -4.60 8.84
C LEU A 18 20.81 -5.79 9.00
N LYS A 19 20.76 -6.49 10.14
CA LYS A 19 21.58 -7.68 10.35
C LYS A 19 21.35 -8.75 9.27
N ASN A 20 20.08 -9.03 8.93
CA ASN A 20 19.76 -10.00 7.88
C ASN A 20 20.27 -9.54 6.50
N TYR A 21 20.22 -8.24 6.22
CA TYR A 21 20.76 -7.67 5.00
C TYR A 21 22.29 -7.79 4.94
N GLU A 22 23.00 -7.53 6.04
CA GLU A 22 24.47 -7.64 6.09
C GLU A 22 24.98 -9.08 5.91
N GLU A 23 24.20 -10.09 6.30
CA GLU A 23 24.55 -11.51 6.15
C GLU A 23 24.36 -12.04 4.72
N GLU A 24 23.28 -11.64 4.02
CA GLU A 24 22.92 -12.12 2.67
C GLU A 24 22.34 -10.99 1.80
N VAL A 25 23.17 -10.01 1.40
CA VAL A 25 22.73 -8.73 0.81
C VAL A 25 21.81 -8.88 -0.41
N GLU A 26 22.26 -9.60 -1.44
CA GLU A 26 21.59 -9.62 -2.74
C GLU A 26 20.37 -10.57 -2.70
N GLU A 27 20.53 -11.74 -2.08
CA GLU A 27 19.46 -12.72 -1.92
C GLU A 27 18.33 -12.20 -1.03
N PHE A 28 18.65 -11.48 0.05
CA PHE A 28 17.64 -10.94 0.96
C PHE A 28 16.72 -9.94 0.27
N ILE A 29 17.27 -8.98 -0.49
CA ILE A 29 16.46 -7.98 -1.20
C ILE A 29 15.63 -8.62 -2.30
N GLN A 30 16.22 -9.54 -3.07
CA GLN A 30 15.51 -10.20 -4.16
C GLN A 30 14.31 -11.03 -3.67
N CYS A 31 14.37 -11.56 -2.44
CA CYS A 31 13.29 -12.34 -1.84
C CYS A 31 12.15 -11.51 -1.21
N ILE A 32 12.29 -10.18 -1.11
CA ILE A 32 11.24 -9.34 -0.53
C ILE A 32 10.11 -9.15 -1.54
N VAL A 33 8.93 -9.64 -1.16
CA VAL A 33 7.65 -9.22 -1.75
C VAL A 33 6.99 -8.27 -0.78
N THR A 34 6.65 -7.08 -1.24
CA THR A 34 5.88 -6.10 -0.48
C THR A 34 4.57 -5.81 -1.18
N GLY A 35 3.65 -5.17 -0.47
CA GLY A 35 2.39 -4.72 -1.03
C GLY A 35 1.71 -3.71 -0.14
N ASP A 36 0.82 -2.93 -0.74
CA ASP A 36 0.07 -1.88 -0.07
C ASP A 36 -1.30 -1.68 -0.72
N GLU A 37 -2.20 -1.03 0.00
CA GLU A 37 -3.51 -0.60 -0.49
C GLU A 37 -3.59 0.92 -0.65
N SER A 38 -4.07 1.37 -1.81
CA SER A 38 -4.29 2.79 -2.08
C SER A 38 -5.61 3.05 -2.80
N TRP A 39 -6.15 4.26 -2.63
CA TRP A 39 -7.34 4.71 -3.36
C TRP A 39 -6.93 5.32 -4.70
N VAL A 40 -7.52 4.81 -5.79
CA VAL A 40 -7.31 5.33 -7.14
C VAL A 40 -8.60 5.98 -7.64
N HIS A 41 -8.50 7.22 -8.10
CA HIS A 41 -9.62 7.96 -8.69
C HIS A 41 -9.77 7.60 -10.17
N LEU A 42 -11.02 7.39 -10.65
CA LEU A 42 -11.29 7.10 -12.07
C LEU A 42 -11.22 8.34 -12.98
N TYR A 43 -11.05 9.52 -12.41
CA TYR A 43 -10.82 10.76 -13.14
C TYR A 43 -9.81 11.59 -12.34
N ASP A 44 -9.19 12.56 -13.01
CA ASP A 44 -8.27 13.50 -12.38
C ASP A 44 -9.08 14.64 -11.73
N PRO A 45 -9.20 14.71 -10.40
CA PRO A 45 -9.85 15.84 -9.77
C PRO A 45 -8.98 17.07 -9.92
N GLU A 46 -9.57 18.17 -10.42
CA GLU A 46 -8.87 19.44 -10.49
C GLU A 46 -8.32 19.81 -9.10
N SER A 47 -7.00 19.97 -9.01
CA SER A 47 -6.32 20.31 -7.77
C SER A 47 -6.70 21.72 -7.32
N LYS A 48 -6.56 22.00 -6.02
CA LYS A 48 -6.78 23.36 -5.49
C LYS A 48 -5.97 24.41 -6.26
N ARG A 49 -4.73 24.07 -6.64
CA ARG A 49 -3.82 24.93 -7.41
C ARG A 49 -4.33 25.20 -8.81
N GLN A 50 -4.84 24.17 -9.50
CA GLN A 50 -5.46 24.32 -10.82
C GLN A 50 -6.75 25.16 -10.75
N SER A 51 -7.56 24.96 -9.71
CA SER A 51 -8.79 25.74 -9.48
C SER A 51 -8.57 27.17 -8.95
N MET A 52 -7.32 27.66 -8.91
CA MET A 52 -7.03 29.03 -8.45
C MET A 52 -7.28 30.00 -9.58
N GLU A 53 -8.32 30.80 -9.43
CA GLU A 53 -8.62 31.91 -10.32
C GLU A 53 -8.14 33.22 -9.67
N TYR A 54 -7.41 34.04 -10.42
CA TYR A 54 -7.12 35.41 -10.01
C TYR A 54 -8.38 36.26 -10.17
N ARG A 55 -8.87 36.86 -9.09
CA ARG A 55 -10.07 37.71 -9.12
C ARG A 55 -9.90 38.98 -8.29
N HIS A 56 -10.65 40.02 -8.65
CA HIS A 56 -10.64 41.31 -7.95
C HIS A 56 -11.35 41.22 -6.59
N LYS A 57 -10.95 42.03 -5.60
CA LYS A 57 -11.52 41.99 -4.23
C LYS A 57 -13.03 42.22 -4.17
N SER A 58 -13.60 42.96 -5.13
CA SER A 58 -15.04 43.22 -5.22
C SER A 58 -15.83 42.15 -5.98
N SER A 59 -15.17 41.11 -6.49
CA SER A 59 -15.85 40.07 -7.27
C SER A 59 -16.67 39.12 -6.38
N PRO A 60 -17.81 38.61 -6.88
CA PRO A 60 -18.58 37.58 -6.16
C PRO A 60 -17.74 36.34 -5.87
N SER A 61 -18.06 35.62 -4.79
CA SER A 61 -17.35 34.41 -4.41
C SER A 61 -17.38 33.37 -5.54
N PRO A 62 -16.24 32.73 -5.86
CA PRO A 62 -16.18 31.73 -6.93
C PRO A 62 -17.14 30.58 -6.63
N ARG A 63 -18.02 30.27 -7.58
CA ARG A 63 -18.93 29.13 -7.48
C ARG A 63 -18.16 27.87 -7.84
N LYS A 64 -17.46 27.30 -6.86
CA LYS A 64 -16.75 26.03 -7.04
C LYS A 64 -17.79 24.91 -7.09
N PHE A 65 -17.86 24.18 -8.21
CA PHE A 65 -18.54 22.89 -8.21
C PHE A 65 -17.83 22.01 -7.18
N LYS A 66 -18.55 21.64 -6.11
CA LYS A 66 -18.03 20.65 -5.18
C LYS A 66 -17.88 19.37 -5.98
N VAL A 67 -16.64 18.98 -6.25
CA VAL A 67 -16.32 17.63 -6.67
C VAL A 67 -16.79 16.73 -5.54
N VAL A 68 -17.97 16.14 -5.71
CA VAL A 68 -18.61 15.33 -4.66
C VAL A 68 -17.70 14.13 -4.42
N ALA A 69 -17.41 13.82 -3.15
CA ALA A 69 -16.58 12.69 -2.74
C ALA A 69 -17.08 11.29 -3.20
N SER A 70 -18.22 11.23 -3.92
CA SER A 70 -18.74 10.08 -4.65
C SER A 70 -18.12 9.90 -6.05
N ALA A 71 -17.25 10.83 -6.44
CA ALA A 71 -16.13 10.64 -7.35
C ALA A 71 -15.68 9.18 -7.37
N ARG A 72 -16.05 8.42 -8.41
CA ARG A 72 -15.83 6.97 -8.47
C ARG A 72 -14.36 6.65 -8.18
N LYS A 73 -14.08 6.12 -6.99
CA LYS A 73 -12.75 5.68 -6.55
C LYS A 73 -12.77 4.18 -6.32
N VAL A 74 -11.71 3.51 -6.73
CA VAL A 74 -11.52 2.07 -6.52
C VAL A 74 -10.35 1.87 -5.57
N MET A 75 -10.41 0.85 -4.73
CA MET A 75 -9.27 0.48 -3.89
C MET A 75 -8.38 -0.47 -4.69
N LEU A 76 -7.12 -0.08 -4.86
CA LEU A 76 -6.07 -0.86 -5.48
C LEU A 76 -5.30 -1.56 -4.37
N THR A 77 -5.20 -2.89 -4.45
CA THR A 77 -4.21 -3.67 -3.70
C THR A 77 -3.14 -4.13 -4.69
N ALA A 78 -1.90 -3.73 -4.45
CA ALA A 78 -0.77 -4.10 -5.29
C ALA A 78 0.30 -4.83 -4.46
N PHE A 79 0.89 -5.87 -5.04
CA PHE A 79 2.07 -6.56 -4.53
C PHE A 79 3.14 -6.58 -5.60
N TRP A 80 4.39 -6.31 -5.20
CA TRP A 80 5.54 -6.25 -6.10
C TRP A 80 6.81 -6.74 -5.38
N ASP A 81 7.80 -7.15 -6.16
CA ASP A 81 9.13 -7.53 -5.72
C ASP A 81 10.19 -6.71 -6.48
N SER A 82 11.47 -7.11 -6.40
CA SER A 82 12.57 -6.46 -7.11
C SER A 82 12.49 -6.59 -8.64
N GLU A 83 11.72 -7.54 -9.18
CA GLU A 83 11.59 -7.79 -10.62
C GLU A 83 10.34 -7.12 -11.21
N GLY A 84 9.33 -6.85 -10.39
CA GLY A 84 8.19 -6.04 -10.77
C GLY A 84 6.92 -6.42 -10.06
N THR A 85 5.79 -6.23 -10.74
CA THR A 85 4.48 -6.42 -10.14
C THR A 85 4.07 -7.89 -10.11
N VAL A 86 3.82 -8.41 -8.90
CA VAL A 86 3.42 -9.82 -8.68
C VAL A 86 1.90 -9.98 -8.75
N LEU A 87 1.15 -9.05 -8.16
CA LEU A 87 -0.31 -9.11 -8.11
C LEU A 87 -0.92 -7.72 -8.02
N ILE A 88 -1.85 -7.41 -8.93
CA ILE A 88 -2.72 -6.24 -8.86
C ILE A 88 -4.16 -6.69 -8.72
N LYS A 89 -4.90 -6.08 -7.80
CA LYS A 89 -6.32 -6.31 -7.63
C LYS A 89 -7.05 -5.00 -7.40
N PHE A 90 -8.07 -4.78 -8.21
CA PHE A 90 -9.01 -3.68 -8.04
C PHE A 90 -10.24 -4.16 -7.28
N LEU A 91 -10.56 -3.50 -6.18
CA LEU A 91 -11.80 -3.70 -5.46
C LEU A 91 -12.88 -2.80 -6.05
N LYS A 92 -13.97 -3.41 -6.51
CA LYS A 92 -15.12 -2.68 -7.08
C LYS A 92 -15.67 -1.68 -6.07
N LEU A 93 -16.09 -0.52 -6.59
CA LEU A 93 -16.72 0.56 -5.82
C LEU A 93 -17.83 0.02 -4.89
N GLY A 94 -17.85 0.51 -3.65
CA GLY A 94 -18.82 0.09 -2.63
C GLY A 94 -18.45 -1.18 -1.85
N ASN A 95 -17.32 -1.83 -2.16
CA ASN A 95 -16.79 -2.93 -1.36
C ASN A 95 -15.63 -2.47 -0.48
N THR A 96 -15.52 -3.06 0.70
CA THR A 96 -14.42 -2.82 1.65
C THR A 96 -13.50 -4.04 1.68
N VAL A 97 -12.20 -3.83 1.89
CA VAL A 97 -11.27 -4.93 2.20
C VAL A 97 -11.62 -5.45 3.58
N ASN A 98 -12.18 -6.66 3.64
CA ASN A 98 -12.38 -7.39 4.88
C ASN A 98 -11.28 -8.46 5.02
N SER A 99 -11.20 -9.04 6.22
CA SER A 99 -10.19 -10.05 6.57
C SER A 99 -10.21 -11.25 5.60
N GLU A 100 -11.38 -11.79 5.29
CA GLU A 100 -11.52 -12.94 4.39
C GLU A 100 -11.00 -12.67 2.98
N ARG A 101 -11.34 -11.51 2.40
CA ARG A 101 -10.87 -11.12 1.06
C ARG A 101 -9.36 -10.91 1.05
N TYR A 102 -8.80 -10.35 2.13
CA TYR A 102 -7.36 -10.18 2.24
C TYR A 102 -6.65 -11.54 2.35
N ILE A 103 -7.16 -12.45 3.19
CA ILE A 103 -6.63 -13.82 3.30
C ILE A 103 -6.68 -14.54 1.94
N SER A 104 -7.79 -14.43 1.21
CA SER A 104 -7.92 -14.99 -0.14
C SER A 104 -6.87 -14.41 -1.11
N THR A 105 -6.58 -13.12 -0.99
CA THR A 105 -5.59 -12.42 -1.83
C THR A 105 -4.17 -12.88 -1.48
N LEU A 106 -3.84 -13.02 -0.19
CA LEU A 106 -2.57 -13.59 0.26
C LEU A 106 -2.39 -15.04 -0.17
N ARG A 107 -3.44 -15.88 -0.13
CA ARG A 107 -3.36 -17.26 -0.62
C ARG A 107 -3.00 -17.30 -2.11
N LYS A 108 -3.60 -16.42 -2.92
CA LYS A 108 -3.27 -16.28 -4.36
C LYS A 108 -1.84 -15.79 -4.56
N LEU A 109 -1.40 -14.81 -3.76
CA LEU A 109 -0.03 -14.31 -3.77
C LEU A 109 0.97 -15.43 -3.49
N SER A 110 0.76 -16.24 -2.45
CA SER A 110 1.66 -17.34 -2.10
C SER A 110 1.79 -18.39 -3.20
N VAL A 111 0.70 -18.70 -3.92
CA VAL A 111 0.76 -19.62 -5.07
C VAL A 111 1.53 -19.00 -6.23
N ARG A 112 1.27 -17.71 -6.54
CA ARG A 112 1.97 -16.98 -7.61
C ARG A 112 3.46 -16.84 -7.34
N PHE A 113 3.82 -16.53 -6.09
CA PHE A 113 5.21 -16.40 -5.64
C PHE A 113 5.97 -17.71 -5.80
N LYS A 114 5.41 -18.84 -5.36
CA LYS A 114 6.03 -20.17 -5.53
C LYS A 114 6.23 -20.54 -7.00
N ALA A 115 5.34 -20.11 -7.89
CA ALA A 115 5.42 -20.40 -9.33
C ALA A 115 6.41 -19.50 -10.07
N CYS A 116 6.44 -18.20 -9.76
CA CYS A 116 7.31 -17.22 -10.43
C CYS A 116 8.73 -17.19 -9.86
N ALA A 117 8.91 -17.60 -8.61
CA ALA A 117 10.18 -17.48 -7.91
C ALA A 117 10.59 -18.77 -7.16
N PRO A 118 10.78 -19.90 -7.86
CA PRO A 118 11.22 -21.16 -7.25
C PRO A 118 12.61 -21.04 -6.60
N HIS A 119 13.44 -20.12 -7.07
CA HIS A 119 14.76 -19.82 -6.48
C HIS A 119 14.66 -19.00 -5.17
N LYS A 120 13.63 -18.15 -5.03
CA LYS A 120 13.40 -17.29 -3.85
C LYS A 120 12.65 -17.99 -2.71
N ALA A 121 11.97 -19.10 -2.99
CA ALA A 121 11.20 -19.84 -2.00
C ALA A 121 12.05 -20.55 -0.92
N ARG A 122 13.39 -20.49 -1.03
CA ARG A 122 14.33 -21.19 -0.15
C ARG A 122 14.62 -20.44 1.15
N ASN A 123 14.57 -19.10 1.15
CA ASN A 123 14.83 -18.27 2.33
C ASN A 123 13.76 -17.17 2.50
N THR A 124 13.20 -17.12 3.72
CA THR A 124 12.50 -15.99 4.38
C THR A 124 11.20 -15.40 3.80
N ALA A 125 10.09 -15.74 4.47
CA ALA A 125 8.88 -14.92 4.51
C ALA A 125 9.02 -13.78 5.56
N SER A 126 9.47 -12.60 5.16
CA SER A 126 9.41 -11.40 5.99
C SER A 126 7.98 -10.83 6.00
N ARG A 127 7.13 -11.41 6.86
CA ARG A 127 5.78 -10.90 7.14
C ARG A 127 5.88 -9.56 7.89
N GLN A 128 5.83 -8.43 7.18
CA GLN A 128 5.47 -7.16 7.83
C GLN A 128 4.00 -7.26 8.25
N ARG A 129 3.78 -7.47 9.56
CA ARG A 129 2.46 -7.35 10.18
C ARG A 129 2.04 -5.87 10.16
N GLN A 130 1.12 -5.50 9.26
CA GLN A 130 0.29 -4.32 9.49
C GLN A 130 -0.81 -4.66 10.51
N ALA A 131 -1.12 -3.70 11.37
CA ALA A 131 -1.99 -3.86 12.53
C ALA A 131 -3.48 -4.08 12.23
N ALA A 132 -3.88 -4.25 10.97
CA ALA A 132 -5.26 -4.56 10.58
C ALA A 132 -5.62 -6.07 10.67
N HIS A 133 -4.64 -6.95 10.94
CA HIS A 133 -4.84 -8.42 10.93
C HIS A 133 -4.88 -9.11 12.29
N LYS A 134 -5.10 -8.38 13.39
CA LYS A 134 -5.55 -9.02 14.62
C LYS A 134 -7.07 -9.00 14.63
N SER A 135 -7.69 -10.10 14.19
CA SER A 135 -9.07 -10.38 14.60
C SER A 135 -9.07 -10.48 16.13
N SER A 136 -9.81 -9.60 16.76
CA SER A 136 -10.24 -9.79 18.14
C SER A 136 -11.23 -10.96 18.15
N ASP A 137 -10.83 -12.04 18.82
CA ASP A 137 -11.77 -12.83 19.61
C ASP A 137 -11.78 -12.24 21.03
#